data_AF-M1L8V0-F1
#
_entry.id   AF-M1L8V0-F1
#
_cell.length_a   1.000
_cell.length_b   1.000
_cell.length_c   1.000
_cell.angle_alpha   90.00
_cell.angle_beta   90.00
_cell.angle_gamma   90.00
#
_symmetry.space_group_name_H-M   'P 1'
#
loop_
_entity.id
_entity.type
_entity.pdbx_description
1 polymer ?
#
loop_
_entity_poly.entity_id
_entity_poly.type
_entity_poly.pdbx_seq_one_letter_code
_entity_poly.pdbx_strand_id
1 'polypeptide(L)'
;MNIIIPGFIIPKEMHIKFSELIQTYAPNLYKFINESYVKSNLSNFIEEYGCTAFESWKLKNCGFKNEKNKLFSSGLGPLLAETEPSDNCPVWILELVHLDIGINGAMISNPTINLDKKESLSLLESILPTVSKSEFRIEFISAERWRLFSSNNIDIKSFSPKAIAGSNINNFLDYTYKLSSWRKLLNEIQIIWNKHIVNTNRTNKGIDTINSLWLYGGAKSWDFKKHGSIILDDLENIKIYNNIELWIEKLANIDLSLKSYFLDKNNKKKKT
;
A
#
# COMPACT_ATOMS: atom_id res chain seq x y z
N MET A 1 14.55 -19.24 7.05
CA MET A 1 14.73 -17.77 6.99
C MET A 1 14.12 -17.34 5.68
N ASN A 2 13.17 -16.42 5.72
CA ASN A 2 12.36 -16.09 4.55
C ASN A 2 12.75 -14.69 4.07
N ILE A 3 13.12 -14.57 2.81
CA ILE A 3 13.37 -13.30 2.12
C ILE A 3 12.17 -13.04 1.23
N ILE A 4 11.63 -11.84 1.30
CA ILE A 4 10.46 -11.43 0.54
C ILE A 4 10.86 -10.26 -0.34
N ILE A 5 10.66 -10.42 -1.65
CA ILE A 5 10.96 -9.41 -2.66
C ILE A 5 9.67 -9.14 -3.44
N PRO A 6 8.82 -8.22 -2.96
CA PRO A 6 7.64 -7.75 -3.69
C PRO A 6 8.05 -7.14 -5.03
N GLY A 7 7.24 -7.29 -6.08
CA GLY A 7 7.56 -6.72 -7.41
C GLY A 7 8.70 -7.42 -8.17
N PHE A 8 9.18 -8.57 -7.68
CA PHE A 8 10.30 -9.30 -8.29
C PHE A 8 9.95 -9.97 -9.62
N ILE A 9 8.72 -10.45 -9.79
CA ILE A 9 8.32 -11.18 -10.98
C ILE A 9 7.95 -10.19 -12.09
N ILE A 10 8.63 -10.28 -13.23
CA ILE A 10 8.35 -9.47 -14.41
C ILE A 10 7.12 -10.02 -15.15
N PRO A 11 6.19 -9.16 -15.60
CA PRO A 11 5.05 -9.57 -16.41
C PRO A 11 5.49 -10.29 -17.69
N LYS A 12 4.77 -11.36 -18.07
CA LYS A 12 5.15 -12.20 -19.22
C LYS A 12 5.08 -11.45 -20.56
N GLU A 13 4.23 -10.43 -20.63
CA GLU A 13 3.95 -9.59 -21.79
C GLU A 13 5.16 -8.76 -22.21
N MET A 14 6.14 -8.55 -21.32
CA MET A 14 7.36 -7.82 -21.66
C MET A 14 8.35 -8.65 -22.49
N HIS A 15 8.14 -9.96 -22.63
CA HIS A 15 9.02 -10.87 -23.39
C HIS A 15 10.52 -10.80 -22.99
N ILE A 16 10.80 -10.41 -21.75
CA ILE A 16 12.17 -10.34 -21.21
C ILE A 16 12.61 -11.71 -20.71
N LYS A 17 13.82 -12.11 -21.08
CA LYS A 17 14.46 -13.31 -20.53
C LYS A 17 14.89 -13.08 -19.08
N PHE A 18 13.97 -13.31 -18.15
CA PHE A 18 14.14 -13.03 -16.73
C PHE A 18 15.38 -13.68 -16.12
N SER A 19 15.73 -14.91 -16.51
CA SER A 19 16.92 -15.61 -16.02
C SER A 19 18.23 -14.92 -16.41
N GLU A 20 18.36 -14.46 -17.66
CA GLU A 20 19.55 -13.76 -18.15
C GLU A 20 19.69 -12.39 -17.46
N LEU A 21 18.56 -11.71 -17.23
CA LEU A 21 18.52 -10.43 -16.53
C LEU A 21 19.00 -10.55 -15.09
N ILE A 22 18.46 -11.49 -14.30
CA ILE A 22 18.88 -11.69 -12.91
C ILE A 22 20.35 -12.14 -12.87
N GLN A 23 20.78 -13.04 -13.75
CA GLN A 23 22.17 -13.47 -13.79
C GLN A 23 23.14 -12.29 -14.01
N THR A 24 22.74 -11.31 -14.81
CA THR A 24 23.56 -10.13 -15.13
C THR A 24 23.56 -9.11 -14.00
N TYR A 25 22.39 -8.75 -13.47
CA TYR A 25 22.25 -7.60 -12.56
C TYR A 25 22.13 -8.00 -11.08
N ALA A 26 21.85 -9.27 -10.78
CA ALA A 26 21.72 -9.80 -9.42
C ALA A 26 22.28 -11.23 -9.29
N PRO A 27 23.60 -11.42 -9.47
CA PRO A 27 24.22 -12.75 -9.51
C PRO A 27 24.16 -13.51 -8.17
N ASN A 28 24.15 -12.82 -7.02
CA ASN A 28 24.04 -13.49 -5.71
C ASN A 28 22.62 -14.03 -5.50
N LEU A 29 21.60 -13.24 -5.87
CA LEU A 29 20.21 -13.65 -5.87
C LEU A 29 19.96 -14.78 -6.88
N TYR A 30 20.55 -14.70 -8.07
CA TYR A 30 20.49 -15.77 -9.08
C TYR A 30 20.97 -17.10 -8.51
N LYS A 31 22.13 -17.10 -7.84
CA LYS A 31 22.67 -18.30 -7.18
C LYS A 31 21.70 -18.83 -6.11
N PHE A 32 21.17 -17.94 -5.27
CA PHE A 32 20.23 -18.32 -4.22
C PHE A 32 18.95 -18.95 -4.77
N ILE A 33 18.40 -18.41 -5.86
CA ILE A 33 17.20 -18.95 -6.53
C ILE A 33 17.46 -20.35 -7.08
N ASN A 34 18.62 -20.57 -7.72
CA ASN A 34 18.98 -21.88 -8.28
C ASN A 34 19.20 -22.97 -7.21
N GLU A 35 19.51 -22.58 -5.97
CA GLU A 35 19.64 -23.49 -4.83
C GLU A 35 18.31 -23.69 -4.08
N SER A 36 17.22 -23.05 -4.52
CA SER A 36 15.92 -23.02 -3.84
C SER A 36 14.83 -23.83 -4.56
N TYR A 37 13.75 -24.16 -3.84
CA TYR A 37 12.55 -24.80 -4.40
C TYR A 37 11.49 -23.76 -4.76
N VAL A 38 10.90 -23.89 -5.94
CA VAL A 38 9.85 -22.98 -6.43
C VAL A 38 8.47 -23.57 -6.20
N LYS A 39 7.57 -22.75 -5.65
CA LYS A 39 6.13 -23.02 -5.61
C LYS A 39 5.38 -21.80 -6.12
N SER A 40 4.53 -21.98 -7.13
CA SER A 40 3.67 -20.91 -7.66
C SER A 40 2.26 -21.03 -7.08
N ASN A 41 1.61 -19.89 -6.89
CA ASN A 41 0.17 -19.81 -6.61
C ASN A 41 -0.40 -18.69 -7.48
N LEU A 42 -1.28 -19.07 -8.42
CA LEU A 42 -1.93 -18.16 -9.36
C LEU A 42 -3.39 -18.00 -8.92
N SER A 43 -3.80 -16.79 -8.55
CA SER A 43 -5.19 -16.46 -8.21
C SER A 43 -5.51 -15.04 -8.67
N ASN A 44 -6.77 -14.76 -8.99
CA ASN A 44 -7.28 -13.41 -9.26
C ASN A 44 -7.29 -12.60 -7.95
N PHE A 45 -6.10 -12.10 -7.60
CA PHE A 45 -5.78 -11.69 -6.25
C PHE A 45 -6.62 -10.50 -5.77
N ILE A 46 -6.96 -9.56 -6.66
CA ILE A 46 -7.64 -8.31 -6.29
C ILE A 46 -9.10 -8.54 -5.91
N GLU A 47 -9.87 -9.31 -6.68
CA GLU A 47 -11.30 -9.53 -6.41
C GLU A 47 -11.54 -10.32 -5.12
N GLU A 48 -10.63 -11.25 -4.80
CA GLU A 48 -10.74 -12.12 -3.63
C GLU A 48 -10.12 -11.48 -2.38
N TYR A 49 -8.96 -10.82 -2.50
CA TYR A 49 -8.22 -10.30 -1.36
C TYR A 49 -8.34 -8.80 -1.18
N GLY A 50 -8.65 -8.02 -2.22
CA GLY A 50 -8.72 -6.56 -2.16
C GLY A 50 -7.39 -5.85 -1.85
N CYS A 51 -6.27 -6.56 -1.90
CA CYS A 51 -4.94 -6.04 -1.58
C CYS A 51 -3.88 -6.67 -2.48
N THR A 52 -2.64 -6.21 -2.45
CA THR A 52 -1.55 -6.84 -3.22
C THR A 52 -1.16 -8.19 -2.63
N ALA A 53 -0.47 -9.01 -3.42
CA ALA A 53 0.08 -10.28 -2.93
C ALA A 53 0.98 -10.07 -1.70
N PHE A 54 1.76 -8.99 -1.67
CA PHE A 54 2.63 -8.67 -0.56
C PHE A 54 1.86 -8.24 0.70
N GLU A 55 0.86 -7.37 0.55
CA GLU A 55 -0.02 -6.95 1.63
C GLU A 55 -0.74 -8.13 2.27
N SER A 56 -1.28 -9.04 1.46
CA SER A 56 -1.90 -10.26 1.97
C SER A 56 -0.91 -11.18 2.69
N TRP A 57 0.33 -11.25 2.20
CA TRP A 57 1.39 -12.05 2.81
C TRP A 57 1.75 -11.48 4.18
N LYS A 58 1.84 -10.14 4.31
CA LYS A 58 2.05 -9.47 5.61
C LYS A 58 0.94 -9.84 6.58
N LEU A 59 -0.31 -9.69 6.16
CA LEU A 59 -1.48 -10.03 6.98
C LEU A 59 -1.47 -11.48 7.45
N LYS A 60 -1.26 -12.44 6.53
CA LYS A 60 -1.18 -13.88 6.85
C LYS A 60 -0.08 -14.16 7.88
N ASN A 61 1.10 -13.57 7.70
CA ASN A 61 2.22 -13.79 8.61
C ASN A 61 2.11 -13.06 9.94
N CYS A 62 1.34 -11.97 10.00
CA CYS A 62 0.95 -11.33 11.25
C CYS A 62 -0.21 -12.07 11.96
N GLY A 63 -0.66 -13.21 11.42
CA GLY A 63 -1.70 -14.04 12.03
C GLY A 63 -3.13 -13.59 11.76
N PHE A 64 -3.35 -12.69 10.80
CA PHE A 64 -4.67 -12.20 10.46
C PHE A 64 -5.59 -13.32 9.98
N LYS A 65 -6.81 -13.35 10.51
CA LYS A 65 -7.89 -14.22 10.05
C LYS A 65 -9.07 -13.34 9.63
N ASN A 66 -9.45 -13.47 8.37
CA ASN A 66 -10.53 -12.67 7.81
C ASN A 66 -11.90 -13.14 8.32
N GLU A 67 -12.81 -12.18 8.51
CA GLU A 67 -14.21 -12.46 8.83
C GLU A 67 -14.96 -12.90 7.57
N LYS A 68 -16.07 -13.64 7.73
CA LYS A 68 -16.92 -14.03 6.61
C LYS A 68 -17.44 -12.77 5.90
N ASN A 69 -17.48 -12.80 4.57
CA ASN A 69 -18.00 -11.74 3.69
C ASN A 69 -17.21 -10.42 3.66
N LYS A 70 -16.03 -10.35 4.29
CA LYS A 70 -15.09 -9.23 4.10
C LYS A 70 -13.98 -9.62 3.13
N LEU A 71 -13.39 -8.63 2.48
CA LEU A 71 -12.14 -8.84 1.74
C LEU A 71 -10.97 -8.98 2.73
N PHE A 72 -9.96 -9.75 2.35
CA PHE A 72 -8.79 -10.02 3.21
C PHE A 72 -8.03 -8.73 3.56
N SER A 73 -8.03 -7.76 2.66
CA SER A 73 -7.49 -6.40 2.84
C SER A 73 -8.11 -5.64 4.00
N SER A 74 -9.24 -6.07 4.54
CA SER A 74 -9.85 -5.41 5.71
C SER A 74 -8.91 -5.39 6.91
N GLY A 75 -8.02 -6.39 7.02
CA GLY A 75 -6.97 -6.44 8.04
C GLY A 75 -5.90 -5.35 7.90
N LEU A 76 -5.78 -4.68 6.75
CA LEU A 76 -4.81 -3.60 6.56
C LEU A 76 -5.09 -2.41 7.48
N GLY A 77 -6.36 -2.15 7.81
CA GLY A 77 -6.76 -1.08 8.72
C GLY A 77 -6.01 -1.14 10.06
N PRO A 78 -6.26 -2.16 10.89
CA PRO A 78 -5.58 -2.28 12.19
C PRO A 78 -4.07 -2.53 12.05
N LEU A 79 -3.60 -3.24 11.00
CA LEU A 79 -2.17 -3.47 10.78
C LEU A 79 -1.39 -2.18 10.54
N LEU A 80 -1.90 -1.30 9.68
CA LEU A 80 -1.23 -0.05 9.31
C LEU A 80 -1.45 1.07 10.33
N ALA A 81 -2.50 0.97 11.14
CA ALA A 81 -2.74 1.85 12.26
C ALA A 81 -2.01 1.43 13.55
N GLU A 82 -1.30 0.30 13.53
CA GLU A 82 -0.55 -0.26 14.67
C GLU A 82 -1.39 -0.30 15.96
N THR A 83 -2.65 -0.69 15.82
CA THR A 83 -3.60 -0.65 16.95
C THR A 83 -3.24 -1.64 18.05
N GLU A 84 -3.62 -1.35 19.29
CA GLU A 84 -3.49 -2.32 20.37
C GLU A 84 -4.45 -3.52 20.18
N PRO A 85 -4.10 -4.74 20.66
CA PRO A 85 -4.86 -5.98 20.43
C PRO A 85 -6.30 -6.06 21.00
N SER A 86 -6.90 -4.95 21.43
CA SER A 86 -8.19 -4.91 22.12
C SER A 86 -9.18 -3.88 21.57
N ASP A 87 -8.89 -3.28 20.41
CA ASP A 87 -9.85 -2.40 19.76
C ASP A 87 -11.02 -3.23 19.20
N ASN A 88 -12.16 -3.14 19.87
CA ASN A 88 -13.36 -3.88 19.51
C ASN A 88 -14.08 -3.28 18.29
N CYS A 89 -13.68 -2.08 17.86
CA CYS A 89 -14.27 -1.40 16.71
C CYS A 89 -13.49 -1.73 15.42
N PRO A 90 -14.17 -1.84 14.27
CA PRO A 90 -13.51 -1.89 12.98
C PRO A 90 -12.57 -0.70 12.79
N VAL A 91 -11.32 -0.97 12.39
CA VAL A 91 -10.32 0.06 12.15
C VAL A 91 -10.31 0.42 10.67
N TRP A 92 -10.71 1.64 10.37
CA TRP A 92 -10.71 2.20 9.03
C TRP A 92 -9.59 3.22 8.88
N ILE A 93 -8.93 3.19 7.73
CA ILE A 93 -7.83 4.08 7.39
C ILE A 93 -8.14 4.83 6.11
N LEU A 94 -7.64 6.06 6.07
CA LEU A 94 -7.69 6.98 4.96
C LEU A 94 -6.28 7.15 4.45
N GLU A 95 -6.00 6.71 3.23
CA GLU A 95 -4.73 7.02 2.56
C GLU A 95 -4.88 8.30 1.76
N LEU A 96 -3.90 9.18 1.89
CA LEU A 96 -3.82 10.41 1.12
C LEU A 96 -3.34 10.06 -0.29
N VAL A 97 -4.16 10.37 -1.30
CA VAL A 97 -3.91 9.94 -2.68
C VAL A 97 -4.02 11.11 -3.67
N HIS A 98 -3.34 10.91 -4.80
CA HIS A 98 -3.56 11.66 -6.02
C HIS A 98 -4.49 10.85 -6.92
N LEU A 99 -5.58 11.48 -7.34
CA LEU A 99 -6.47 10.97 -8.37
C LEU A 99 -6.15 11.69 -9.68
N ASP A 100 -5.65 10.93 -10.64
CA ASP A 100 -5.49 11.36 -12.03
C ASP A 100 -6.83 11.22 -12.74
N ILE A 101 -7.31 12.33 -13.31
CA ILE A 101 -8.54 12.34 -14.10
C ILE A 101 -8.15 12.18 -15.56
N GLY A 102 -8.35 10.98 -16.10
CA GLY A 102 -8.11 10.67 -17.50
C GLY A 102 -9.40 10.46 -18.30
N ILE A 103 -9.24 10.15 -19.59
CA ILE A 103 -10.34 9.84 -20.51
C ILE A 103 -11.17 8.65 -20.01
N ASN A 104 -10.52 7.69 -19.36
CA ASN A 104 -11.15 6.47 -18.86
C ASN A 104 -11.68 6.62 -17.42
N GLY A 105 -11.76 7.83 -16.87
CA GLY A 105 -12.18 8.12 -15.50
C GLY A 105 -11.01 8.42 -14.55
N ALA A 106 -11.33 8.45 -13.26
CA ALA A 106 -10.34 8.70 -12.21
C ALA A 106 -9.55 7.43 -11.87
N MET A 107 -8.24 7.56 -11.70
CA MET A 107 -7.35 6.48 -11.28
C MET A 107 -6.35 6.95 -10.22
N ILE A 108 -5.82 6.01 -9.43
CA ILE A 108 -4.62 6.26 -8.63
C ILE A 108 -3.43 5.83 -9.48
N SER A 109 -2.70 6.76 -10.10
CA SER A 109 -1.55 6.37 -10.92
C SER A 109 -0.33 6.02 -10.06
N ASN A 110 -0.11 6.74 -8.96
CA ASN A 110 0.99 6.49 -8.05
C ASN A 110 0.45 6.18 -6.63
N PRO A 111 0.45 4.91 -6.19
CA PRO A 111 -0.07 4.52 -4.89
C PRO A 111 0.92 4.78 -3.75
N THR A 112 2.08 5.39 -4.01
CA THR A 112 3.07 5.73 -2.97
C THR A 112 3.51 7.17 -3.18
N ILE A 113 2.91 8.06 -2.39
CA ILE A 113 3.19 9.48 -2.49
C ILE A 113 4.12 9.87 -1.36
N ASN A 114 5.31 10.35 -1.71
CA ASN A 114 6.20 10.95 -0.72
C ASN A 114 5.56 12.24 -0.18
N LEU A 115 5.08 12.15 1.05
CA LEU A 115 4.37 13.22 1.74
C LEU A 115 5.03 13.44 3.09
N ASP A 116 5.41 14.68 3.39
CA ASP A 116 5.97 15.00 4.70
C ASP A 116 4.86 15.09 5.76
N LYS A 117 5.21 14.81 7.01
CA LYS A 117 4.32 14.95 8.17
C LYS A 117 3.73 16.36 8.26
N LYS A 118 4.50 17.42 7.95
CA LYS A 118 4.00 18.80 7.98
C LYS A 118 2.94 19.05 6.91
N GLU A 119 3.16 18.54 5.70
CA GLU A 119 2.19 18.65 4.60
C GLU A 119 0.88 17.95 4.96
N SER A 120 0.97 16.73 5.49
CA SER A 120 -0.18 15.95 5.96
C SER A 120 -0.95 16.65 7.08
N LEU A 121 -0.27 17.11 8.13
CA LEU A 121 -0.93 17.84 9.22
C LEU A 121 -1.60 19.12 8.75
N SER A 122 -0.98 19.87 7.84
CA SER A 122 -1.58 21.08 7.27
C SER A 122 -2.85 20.77 6.47
N LEU A 123 -2.86 19.69 5.69
CA LEU A 123 -4.06 19.21 4.99
C LEU A 123 -5.15 18.77 5.98
N LEU A 124 -4.78 18.08 7.07
CA LEU A 124 -5.72 17.66 8.12
C LEU A 124 -6.35 18.87 8.81
N GLU A 125 -5.55 19.84 9.24
CA GLU A 125 -6.00 21.07 9.89
C GLU A 125 -7.01 21.82 9.02
N SER A 126 -6.76 21.89 7.71
CA SER A 126 -7.65 22.60 6.76
C SER A 126 -9.06 22.02 6.68
N ILE A 127 -9.25 20.73 7.02
CA ILE A 127 -10.54 20.05 6.93
C ILE A 127 -11.24 19.87 8.28
N LEU A 128 -10.58 20.17 9.40
CA LEU A 128 -11.16 20.00 10.75
C LEU A 128 -12.53 20.69 10.91
N PRO A 129 -12.76 21.93 10.43
CA PRO A 129 -14.06 22.60 10.56
C PRO A 129 -15.20 21.89 9.80
N THR A 130 -14.85 21.17 8.74
CA THR A 130 -15.80 20.39 7.93
C THR A 130 -16.06 19.04 8.58
N VAL A 131 -15.01 18.35 9.02
CA VAL A 131 -15.10 17.06 9.72
C VAL A 131 -15.91 17.20 11.01
N SER A 132 -15.74 18.28 11.79
CA SER A 132 -16.45 18.51 13.05
C SER A 132 -17.96 18.67 12.90
N LYS A 133 -18.46 18.93 11.69
CA LYS A 133 -19.90 19.04 11.37
C LYS A 133 -20.49 17.73 10.85
N SER A 134 -19.65 16.71 10.68
CA SER A 134 -20.02 15.38 10.19
C SER A 134 -20.15 14.37 11.34
N GLU A 135 -20.59 13.16 11.02
CA GLU A 135 -20.59 12.02 11.94
C GLU A 135 -19.22 11.34 12.08
N PHE A 136 -18.22 11.84 11.34
CA PHE A 136 -16.90 11.25 11.28
C PHE A 136 -15.91 12.01 12.16
N ARG A 137 -14.91 11.26 12.63
CA ARG A 137 -13.75 11.82 13.31
C ARG A 137 -12.50 11.24 12.67
N ILE A 138 -11.51 12.10 12.43
CA ILE A 138 -10.26 11.73 11.77
C ILE A 138 -9.11 11.96 12.74
N GLU A 139 -8.23 10.98 12.87
CA GLU A 139 -7.00 11.08 13.65
C GLU A 139 -5.78 10.85 12.77
N PHE A 140 -4.71 11.60 13.02
CA PHE A 140 -3.43 11.39 12.35
C PHE A 140 -2.78 10.08 12.80
N ILE A 141 -2.31 9.25 11.86
CA ILE A 141 -1.47 8.06 12.15
C ILE A 141 -0.04 8.34 11.67
N SER A 142 0.11 8.59 10.37
CA SER A 142 1.37 8.85 9.70
C SER A 142 1.18 9.92 8.62
N ALA A 143 2.26 10.32 7.96
CA ALA A 143 2.17 11.34 6.91
C ALA A 143 1.19 10.91 5.80
N GLU A 144 1.20 9.65 5.39
CA GLU A 144 0.37 9.14 4.29
C GLU A 144 -1.00 8.64 4.74
N ARG A 145 -1.21 8.39 6.05
CA ARG A 145 -2.41 7.68 6.53
C ARG A 145 -3.01 8.34 7.76
N TRP A 146 -4.33 8.45 7.74
CA TRP A 146 -5.15 8.86 8.88
C TRP A 146 -6.12 7.74 9.26
N ARG A 147 -6.60 7.77 10.50
CA ARG A 147 -7.64 6.87 11.00
C ARG A 147 -9.01 7.54 10.86
N LEU A 148 -9.99 6.81 10.35
CA LEU A 148 -11.39 7.22 10.35
C LEU A 148 -12.14 6.52 11.48
N PHE A 149 -12.89 7.31 12.25
CA PHE A 149 -13.90 6.83 13.17
C PHE A 149 -15.27 7.28 12.67
N SER A 150 -16.25 6.42 12.84
CA SER A 150 -17.64 6.65 12.45
C SER A 150 -18.55 6.15 13.57
N SER A 151 -19.59 6.92 13.89
CA SER A 151 -20.65 6.45 14.78
C SER A 151 -21.50 5.34 14.13
N ASN A 152 -21.55 5.32 12.80
CA ASN A 152 -22.30 4.35 12.02
C ASN A 152 -21.39 3.22 11.50
N ASN A 153 -21.95 2.02 11.37
CA ASN A 153 -21.24 0.88 10.82
C ASN A 153 -20.97 1.09 9.32
N ILE A 154 -19.69 1.15 8.95
CA ILE A 154 -19.24 1.19 7.56
C ILE A 154 -19.13 -0.26 7.07
N ASP A 155 -19.84 -0.58 5.99
CA ASP A 155 -19.91 -1.93 5.42
C ASP A 155 -19.63 -1.85 3.93
N ILE A 156 -18.34 -1.84 3.58
CA ILE A 156 -17.85 -1.68 2.20
C ILE A 156 -16.80 -2.73 1.89
N LYS A 157 -16.64 -3.04 0.61
CA LYS A 157 -15.48 -3.81 0.13
C LYS A 157 -14.22 -2.95 0.26
N SER A 158 -13.28 -3.42 1.07
CA SER A 158 -12.00 -2.76 1.28
C SER A 158 -11.05 -3.07 0.12
N PHE A 159 -10.56 -2.06 -0.57
CA PHE A 159 -9.50 -2.22 -1.56
C PHE A 159 -8.32 -1.33 -1.17
N SER A 160 -7.09 -1.86 -1.12
CA SER A 160 -5.90 -1.02 -0.89
C SER A 160 -5.61 -0.15 -2.12
N PRO A 161 -5.08 1.08 -1.96
CA PRO A 161 -4.62 1.90 -3.09
C PRO A 161 -3.64 1.18 -4.02
N LYS A 162 -2.68 0.42 -3.46
CA LYS A 162 -1.69 -0.34 -4.23
C LYS A 162 -2.31 -1.38 -5.16
N ALA A 163 -3.33 -2.11 -4.69
CA ALA A 163 -3.98 -3.16 -5.48
C ALA A 163 -4.80 -2.62 -6.67
N ILE A 164 -5.30 -1.39 -6.58
CA ILE A 164 -6.16 -0.79 -7.62
C ILE A 164 -5.44 0.27 -8.46
N ALA A 165 -4.15 0.48 -8.21
CA ALA A 165 -3.35 1.45 -8.93
C ALA A 165 -3.42 1.22 -10.45
N GLY A 166 -3.58 2.29 -11.22
CA GLY A 166 -3.75 2.26 -12.67
C GLY A 166 -5.10 1.77 -13.18
N SER A 167 -6.01 1.34 -12.30
CA SER A 167 -7.39 0.97 -12.66
C SER A 167 -8.36 2.15 -12.43
N ASN A 168 -9.49 2.15 -13.12
CA ASN A 168 -10.56 3.10 -12.85
C ASN A 168 -11.15 2.83 -11.45
N ILE A 169 -11.09 3.82 -10.56
CA ILE A 169 -11.54 3.68 -9.17
C ILE A 169 -13.04 3.41 -9.03
N ASN A 170 -13.86 3.82 -10.01
CA ASN A 170 -15.31 3.63 -9.98
C ASN A 170 -15.70 2.15 -9.96
N ASN A 171 -14.80 1.25 -10.39
CA ASN A 171 -15.00 -0.21 -10.31
C ASN A 171 -14.94 -0.74 -8.88
N PHE A 172 -14.39 0.04 -7.93
CA PHE A 172 -14.11 -0.37 -6.56
C PHE A 172 -14.88 0.46 -5.51
N LEU A 173 -15.46 1.60 -5.92
CA LEU A 173 -16.26 2.44 -5.05
C LEU A 173 -17.66 1.86 -4.86
N ASP A 174 -18.18 1.97 -3.63
CA ASP A 174 -19.57 1.66 -3.32
C ASP A 174 -20.43 2.93 -3.39
N TYR A 175 -21.45 2.89 -4.24
CA TYR A 175 -22.41 3.98 -4.46
C TYR A 175 -23.70 3.83 -3.63
N THR A 176 -23.78 2.87 -2.72
CA THR A 176 -24.92 2.69 -1.82
C THR A 176 -25.22 3.94 -1.00
N TYR A 177 -26.47 4.10 -0.58
CA TYR A 177 -26.91 5.22 0.25
C TYR A 177 -26.19 5.30 1.60
N LYS A 178 -25.72 4.15 2.13
CA LYS A 178 -24.98 4.03 3.40
C LYS A 178 -23.68 4.86 3.44
N LEU A 179 -23.11 5.19 2.27
CA LEU A 179 -21.89 6.01 2.16
C LEU A 179 -22.16 7.43 1.63
N SER A 180 -23.42 7.85 1.54
CA SER A 180 -23.75 9.17 1.01
C SER A 180 -23.14 10.31 1.84
N SER A 181 -23.15 10.19 3.17
CA SER A 181 -22.52 11.15 4.08
C SER A 181 -21.00 11.20 3.89
N TRP A 182 -20.36 10.04 3.78
CA TRP A 182 -18.92 9.93 3.50
C TRP A 182 -18.55 10.58 2.16
N ARG A 183 -19.28 10.27 1.07
CA ARG A 183 -19.03 10.88 -0.25
C ARG A 183 -19.21 12.39 -0.23
N LYS A 184 -20.20 12.90 0.51
CA LYS A 184 -20.40 14.35 0.69
C LYS A 184 -19.20 14.98 1.39
N LEU A 185 -18.74 14.41 2.50
CA LEU A 185 -17.54 14.88 3.21
C LEU A 185 -16.31 14.84 2.30
N LEU A 186 -16.12 13.75 1.55
CA LEU A 186 -15.00 13.62 0.62
C LEU A 186 -15.02 14.72 -0.44
N ASN A 187 -16.17 15.02 -1.05
CA ASN A 187 -16.30 16.10 -2.03
C ASN A 187 -15.95 17.47 -1.43
N GLU A 188 -16.38 17.76 -0.21
CA GLU A 188 -16.05 19.02 0.48
C GLU A 188 -14.53 19.12 0.76
N ILE A 189 -13.90 18.01 1.17
CA ILE A 189 -12.44 17.92 1.34
C ILE A 189 -11.71 18.21 0.02
N GLN A 190 -12.15 17.60 -1.09
CA GLN A 190 -11.56 17.84 -2.42
C GLN A 190 -11.62 19.32 -2.82
N ILE A 191 -12.75 19.98 -2.55
CA ILE A 191 -12.92 21.42 -2.83
C ILE A 191 -11.93 22.25 -2.01
N ILE A 192 -11.77 21.96 -0.71
CA ILE A 192 -10.83 22.66 0.18
C ILE A 192 -9.39 22.47 -0.30
N TRP A 193 -9.00 21.22 -0.59
CA TRP A 193 -7.63 20.88 -0.96
C TRP A 193 -7.20 21.38 -2.34
N ASN A 194 -8.14 21.58 -3.26
CA ASN A 194 -7.85 22.08 -4.60
C ASN A 194 -7.07 23.41 -4.60
N LYS A 195 -7.27 24.27 -3.58
CA LYS A 195 -6.56 25.56 -3.44
C LYS A 195 -5.61 25.62 -2.23
N HIS A 196 -5.35 24.48 -1.61
CA HIS A 196 -4.53 24.44 -0.40
C HIS A 196 -3.05 24.63 -0.73
N ILE A 197 -2.33 25.38 0.11
CA ILE A 197 -0.92 25.78 -0.12
C ILE A 197 0.02 24.59 -0.32
N VAL A 198 -0.25 23.46 0.36
CA VAL A 198 0.49 22.21 0.16
C VAL A 198 0.40 21.76 -1.31
N ASN A 199 -0.80 21.73 -1.88
CA ASN A 199 -0.97 21.30 -3.26
C ASN A 199 -0.43 22.33 -4.25
N THR A 200 -0.56 23.63 -3.99
CA THR A 200 0.08 24.67 -4.79
C THR A 200 1.60 24.48 -4.84
N ASN A 201 2.23 24.21 -3.69
CA ASN A 201 3.68 23.97 -3.62
C ASN A 201 4.10 22.68 -4.32
N ARG A 202 3.30 21.61 -4.23
CA ARG A 202 3.55 20.33 -4.91
C ARG A 202 3.46 20.49 -6.43
N THR A 203 2.44 21.19 -6.93
CA THR A 203 2.30 21.54 -8.35
C THR A 203 3.49 22.37 -8.84
N ASN A 204 3.93 23.38 -8.08
CA ASN A 204 5.08 24.22 -8.45
C ASN A 204 6.40 23.43 -8.54
N LYS A 205 6.49 22.30 -7.82
CA LYS A 205 7.63 21.37 -7.86
C LYS A 205 7.48 20.27 -8.93
N GLY A 206 6.36 20.23 -9.65
CA GLY A 206 6.07 19.19 -10.64
C GLY A 206 5.83 17.81 -10.03
N ILE A 207 5.36 17.72 -8.78
CA ILE A 207 5.02 16.45 -8.13
C ILE A 207 3.51 16.36 -7.86
N ASP A 208 3.00 15.12 -7.82
CA ASP A 208 1.57 14.82 -7.66
C ASP A 208 0.95 15.54 -6.45
N THR A 209 -0.20 16.17 -6.64
CA THR A 209 -0.95 16.80 -5.54
C THR A 209 -1.67 15.76 -4.69
N ILE A 210 -2.01 16.10 -3.45
CA ILE A 210 -2.93 15.30 -2.64
C ILE A 210 -4.33 15.84 -2.81
N ASN A 211 -5.15 15.17 -3.61
CA ASN A 211 -6.46 15.69 -3.98
C ASN A 211 -7.62 14.82 -3.49
N SER A 212 -7.38 13.71 -2.81
CA SER A 212 -8.44 12.85 -2.28
C SER A 212 -7.97 11.98 -1.11
N LEU A 213 -8.93 11.33 -0.46
CA LEU A 213 -8.74 10.32 0.59
C LEU A 213 -9.34 9.00 0.13
N TRP A 214 -8.56 7.93 0.21
CA TRP A 214 -9.01 6.59 -0.10
C TRP A 214 -9.30 5.79 1.19
N LEU A 215 -10.55 5.35 1.35
CA LEU A 215 -11.03 4.64 2.54
C LEU A 215 -10.91 3.12 2.37
N TYR A 216 -10.22 2.46 3.30
CA TYR A 216 -10.07 1.00 3.33
C TYR A 216 -9.79 0.48 4.75
N GLY A 217 -9.76 -0.85 4.92
CA GLY A 217 -9.67 -1.52 6.22
C GLY A 217 -11.01 -2.13 6.66
N GLY A 218 -11.36 -1.97 7.93
CA GLY A 218 -12.65 -2.43 8.48
C GLY A 218 -12.62 -3.79 9.18
N ALA A 219 -11.44 -4.36 9.41
CA ALA A 219 -11.29 -5.45 10.37
C ALA A 219 -11.14 -4.89 11.79
N LYS A 220 -11.46 -5.72 12.78
CA LYS A 220 -11.11 -5.48 14.18
C LYS A 220 -9.63 -5.76 14.41
N SER A 221 -9.06 -5.16 15.44
CA SER A 221 -7.68 -5.44 15.84
C SER A 221 -7.50 -6.89 16.30
N TRP A 222 -6.28 -7.38 16.19
CA TRP A 222 -5.88 -8.70 16.67
C TRP A 222 -4.46 -8.63 17.24
N ASP A 223 -4.01 -9.72 17.84
CA ASP A 223 -2.64 -9.86 18.34
C ASP A 223 -1.64 -10.04 17.18
N PHE A 224 -0.95 -8.96 16.82
CA PHE A 224 0.02 -8.93 15.71
C PHE A 224 1.23 -9.81 15.99
N LYS A 225 1.36 -10.90 15.25
CA LYS A 225 2.55 -11.74 15.33
C LYS A 225 3.71 -11.11 14.57
N LYS A 226 4.84 -10.92 15.24
CA LYS A 226 6.08 -10.51 14.57
C LYS A 226 6.61 -11.64 13.69
N HIS A 227 7.03 -11.32 12.48
CA HIS A 227 7.72 -12.26 11.60
C HIS A 227 9.22 -11.95 11.53
N GLY A 228 10.07 -12.98 11.49
CA GLY A 228 11.52 -12.84 11.30
C GLY A 228 11.99 -12.75 9.85
N SER A 229 11.09 -12.40 8.92
CA SER A 229 11.39 -12.30 7.49
C SER A 229 12.12 -11.00 7.14
N ILE A 230 13.02 -11.07 6.17
CA ILE A 230 13.66 -9.89 5.58
C ILE A 230 12.80 -9.45 4.40
N ILE A 231 12.41 -8.18 4.40
CA ILE A 231 11.62 -7.56 3.34
C ILE A 231 12.55 -6.65 2.55
N LEU A 232 12.59 -6.83 1.24
CA LEU A 232 13.31 -5.98 0.28
C LEU A 232 12.27 -5.48 -0.74
N ASP A 233 11.59 -4.38 -0.43
CA ASP A 233 10.41 -3.88 -1.14
C ASP A 233 10.70 -2.76 -2.15
N ASP A 234 11.98 -2.53 -2.47
CA ASP A 234 12.43 -1.52 -3.44
C ASP A 234 11.79 -1.66 -4.83
N LEU A 235 11.31 -2.85 -5.19
CA LEU A 235 10.69 -3.14 -6.49
C LEU A 235 9.15 -3.02 -6.49
N GLU A 236 8.48 -2.92 -5.34
CA GLU A 236 7.02 -3.13 -5.23
C GLU A 236 6.19 -2.22 -6.13
N ASN A 237 6.57 -0.95 -6.24
CA ASN A 237 5.75 0.08 -6.90
C ASN A 237 6.38 0.65 -8.17
N ILE A 238 7.43 -0.01 -8.70
CA ILE A 238 8.03 0.42 -9.95
C ILE A 238 7.12 0.00 -11.11
N LYS A 239 6.60 0.98 -11.85
CA LYS A 239 5.91 0.75 -13.13
C LYS A 239 6.90 0.23 -14.16
N ILE A 240 7.14 -1.07 -14.13
CA ILE A 240 8.21 -1.71 -14.91
C ILE A 240 8.09 -1.47 -16.43
N TYR A 241 6.86 -1.35 -16.95
CA TYR A 241 6.62 -1.01 -18.36
C TYR A 241 7.17 0.36 -18.76
N ASN A 242 7.28 1.30 -17.81
CA ASN A 242 7.73 2.67 -18.07
C ASN A 242 9.14 2.94 -17.54
N ASN A 243 9.63 2.15 -16.58
CA ASN A 243 10.86 2.41 -15.82
C ASN A 243 11.66 1.14 -15.53
N ILE A 244 11.92 0.31 -16.55
CA ILE A 244 12.70 -0.92 -16.38
C ILE A 244 14.13 -0.65 -15.91
N GLU A 245 14.76 0.45 -16.34
CA GLU A 245 16.12 0.82 -15.93
C GLU A 245 16.20 1.03 -14.42
N LEU A 246 15.22 1.75 -13.85
CA LEU A 246 15.10 1.92 -12.40
C LEU A 246 14.85 0.57 -11.70
N TRP A 247 14.02 -0.29 -12.28
CA TRP A 247 13.77 -1.63 -11.74
C TRP A 247 15.08 -2.44 -11.68
N ILE A 248 15.90 -2.39 -12.73
CA ILE A 248 17.21 -3.05 -12.81
C ILE A 248 18.18 -2.48 -11.77
N GLU A 249 18.25 -1.16 -11.64
CA GLU A 249 19.09 -0.50 -10.63
C GLU A 249 18.71 -0.95 -9.22
N LYS A 250 17.41 -0.94 -8.88
CA LYS A 250 16.92 -1.41 -7.58
C LYS A 250 17.16 -2.90 -7.36
N LEU A 251 17.05 -3.72 -8.41
CA LEU A 251 17.38 -5.14 -8.33
C LEU A 251 18.86 -5.35 -7.97
N ALA A 252 19.78 -4.58 -8.56
CA ALA A 252 21.21 -4.65 -8.24
C ALA A 252 21.49 -4.25 -6.77
N ASN A 253 20.79 -3.23 -6.26
CA ASN A 253 20.90 -2.83 -4.85
C ASN A 253 20.41 -3.92 -3.88
N ILE A 254 19.34 -4.63 -4.24
CA ILE A 254 18.84 -5.80 -3.51
C ILE A 254 19.90 -6.91 -3.47
N ASP A 255 20.57 -7.19 -4.59
CA ASP A 255 21.62 -8.20 -4.67
C ASP A 255 22.80 -7.89 -3.74
N LEU A 256 23.24 -6.63 -3.71
CA LEU A 256 24.29 -6.16 -2.81
C LEU A 256 23.89 -6.30 -1.33
N SER A 257 22.65 -5.96 -1.01
CA SER A 257 22.10 -6.09 0.35
C SER A 257 22.01 -7.55 0.79
N LEU A 258 21.72 -8.47 -0.13
CA LEU A 258 21.77 -9.91 0.15
C LEU A 258 23.19 -10.41 0.37
N LYS A 259 24.15 -9.96 -0.44
CA LYS A 259 25.55 -10.34 -0.33
C LYS A 259 26.13 -9.96 1.04
N SER A 260 25.92 -8.73 1.50
CA SER A 260 26.40 -8.28 2.82
C SER A 260 25.80 -9.14 3.94
N TYR A 261 24.50 -9.41 3.87
CA TYR A 261 23.80 -10.22 4.85
C TYR A 261 24.32 -11.66 4.93
N PHE A 262 24.57 -12.31 3.79
CA PHE A 262 25.12 -13.67 3.75
C PHE A 262 26.59 -13.74 4.23
N LEU A 263 27.39 -12.71 3.93
CA LEU A 263 28.78 -12.61 4.41
C LEU A 263 28.85 -12.48 5.94
N ASP A 264 28.02 -11.62 6.53
CA ASP A 264 27.98 -11.44 7.99
C ASP A 264 27.55 -12.70 8.73
N LYS A 265 26.61 -13.45 8.18
CA LYS A 265 26.16 -14.72 8.76
C LYS A 265 27.23 -15.81 8.69
N ASN A 266 27.97 -15.88 7.58
CA ASN A 266 29.08 -16.82 7.44
C ASN A 266 30.25 -16.47 8.37
N ASN A 267 30.51 -15.18 8.60
CA ASN A 267 31.51 -14.72 9.56
C ASN A 267 31.12 -15.00 11.02
N LYS A 268 29.83 -14.89 11.38
CA LYS A 268 29.32 -15.27 12.70
C LYS A 268 29.39 -16.78 12.95
N LYS A 269 29.09 -17.61 11.95
CA LYS A 269 29.21 -19.08 12.05
C LYS A 269 30.65 -19.59 12.14
N LYS A 270 31.64 -18.84 11.65
CA LYS A 270 33.07 -19.20 11.77
C LYS A 270 33.70 -18.81 13.11
N LYS A 271 33.01 -18.02 13.94
CA LYS A 271 33.47 -17.56 15.27
C LYS A 271 32.81 -18.31 16.44
N THR A 272 31.99 -19.31 16.14
CA THR A 272 31.33 -20.24 17.08
C THR A 272 31.81 -21.64 16.80
#